data_AF-A0A382TBP2-F1
#
_entry.id   AF-A0A382TBP2-F1
#
_cell.length_a   1.000
_cell.length_b   1.000
_cell.length_c   1.000
_cell.angle_alpha   90.00
_cell.angle_beta   90.00
_cell.angle_gamma   90.00
#
_symmetry.space_group_name_H-M   'P 1'
#
loop_
_entity.id
_entity.type
_entity.pdbx_description
1 polymer ?
#
loop_
_entity_poly.entity_id
_entity_poly.type
_entity_poly.pdbx_seq_one_letter_code
_entity_poly.pdbx_strand_id
1 'polypeptide(L)'
;SIEEMKARLTKRGTNSEESILRRIETGKREIKKYKMYDYVITNHEVENTVDTILSILQAEKVKVSHYSPPSPDIEELLKDGVD
;
A
#
# COMPACT_ATOMS: atom_id res chain seq x y z
N SER A 1 -3.15 15.13 8.73
CA SER A 1 -3.54 14.84 10.16
C SER A 1 -5.01 14.40 10.24
N ILE A 2 -5.54 13.98 11.41
CA ILE A 2 -6.98 13.66 11.56
C ILE A 2 -7.86 14.86 11.22
N GLU A 3 -7.41 16.07 11.57
CA GLU A 3 -8.08 17.32 11.21
C GLU A 3 -8.15 17.53 9.70
N GLU A 4 -7.07 17.19 9.00
CA GLU A 4 -7.01 17.26 7.53
C GLU A 4 -7.96 16.25 6.87
N MET A 5 -8.10 15.06 7.45
CA MET A 5 -9.07 14.04 7.01
C MET A 5 -10.52 14.52 7.16
N LYS A 6 -10.81 15.19 8.29
CA LYS A 6 -12.13 15.81 8.53
C LYS A 6 -12.41 16.92 7.52
N ALA A 7 -11.45 17.81 7.28
CA ALA A 7 -11.57 18.89 6.28
C ALA A 7 -11.83 18.35 4.86
N ARG A 8 -11.12 17.30 4.43
CA ARG A 8 -11.31 16.66 3.11
C ARG A 8 -12.69 16.01 2.98
N LEU A 9 -13.23 15.41 4.05
CA LEU A 9 -14.56 14.77 4.03
C LEU A 9 -15.70 15.81 4.00
N THR A 10 -15.57 16.91 4.76
CA THR A 10 -16.55 18.01 4.75
C THR A 10 -16.60 18.73 3.40
N LYS A 11 -15.44 18.95 2.75
CA LYS A 11 -15.36 19.65 1.46
C LYS A 11 -15.97 18.88 0.28
N ARG A 12 -16.21 17.57 0.41
CA ARG A 12 -16.84 16.74 -0.64
C ARG A 12 -18.37 16.91 -0.74
N GLY A 13 -19.01 17.62 0.19
CA GLY A 13 -20.42 18.05 0.09
C GLY A 13 -21.50 16.95 0.01
N THR A 14 -21.10 15.68 0.04
CA THR A 14 -21.96 14.50 -0.26
C THR A 14 -22.21 13.61 0.95
N ASN A 15 -21.78 14.03 2.15
CA ASN A 15 -21.89 13.24 3.37
C ASN A 15 -22.49 14.08 4.50
N SER A 16 -23.53 13.56 5.15
CA SER A 16 -24.02 14.11 6.42
C SER A 16 -22.91 14.10 7.47
N GLU A 17 -22.95 15.01 8.45
CA GLU A 17 -21.98 15.04 9.56
C GLU A 17 -21.85 13.68 10.26
N GLU A 18 -22.96 12.96 10.38
CA GLU A 18 -23.01 11.61 10.96
C GLU A 18 -22.25 10.57 10.13
N SER A 19 -22.31 10.65 8.80
CA SER A 19 -21.54 9.80 7.87
C SER A 19 -20.03 10.09 7.98
N ILE A 20 -19.66 11.36 8.13
CA ILE A 20 -18.27 11.80 8.28
C ILE A 20 -17.69 11.26 9.59
N LEU A 21 -18.39 11.42 10.70
CA LEU A 21 -17.96 10.91 12.01
C LEU A 21 -17.80 9.39 12.00
N ARG A 22 -18.75 8.66 11.41
CA ARG A 22 -18.71 7.19 11.30
C ARG A 22 -17.53 6.70 10.44
N ARG A 23 -17.19 7.45 9.37
CA ARG A 23 -15.96 7.20 8.58
C ARG A 23 -14.70 7.50 9.36
N ILE A 24 -14.65 8.59 10.12
CA ILE A 24 -13.49 8.94 10.96
C ILE A 24 -13.25 7.86 12.02
N GLU A 25 -14.30 7.38 12.70
CA GLU A 25 -14.17 6.31 13.69
C GLU A 25 -13.70 4.99 13.06
N THR A 26 -14.22 4.64 11.89
CA THR A 26 -13.77 3.48 11.14
C THR A 26 -12.30 3.59 10.76
N GLY A 27 -11.89 4.74 10.20
CA GLY A 27 -10.49 5.01 9.87
C GLY A 27 -9.56 4.92 11.09
N LYS A 28 -9.98 5.43 12.26
CA LYS A 28 -9.23 5.30 13.52
C LYS A 28 -9.04 3.83 13.92
N ARG A 29 -10.06 2.98 13.76
CA ARG A 29 -9.96 1.54 14.05
C ARG A 29 -9.05 0.82 13.07
N GLU A 30 -9.13 1.18 11.78
CA GLU A 30 -8.28 0.60 10.73
C GLU A 30 -6.81 0.97 10.93
N ILE A 31 -6.51 2.24 11.26
CA ILE A 31 -5.15 2.68 11.57
C ILE A 31 -4.55 1.87 12.72
N LYS A 32 -5.32 1.50 13.74
CA LYS A 32 -4.81 0.65 14.85
C LYS A 32 -4.37 -0.74 14.39
N LYS A 33 -4.87 -1.22 13.24
CA LYS A 33 -4.51 -2.50 12.63
C LYS A 33 -3.33 -2.39 11.65
N TYR A 34 -2.63 -1.25 11.58
CA TYR A 34 -1.54 -1.04 10.61
C TYR A 34 -0.48 -2.14 10.64
N LYS A 35 -0.23 -2.75 11.80
CA LYS A 35 0.73 -3.87 11.97
C LYS A 35 0.35 -5.15 11.21
N MET A 36 -0.87 -5.24 10.67
CA MET A 36 -1.33 -6.38 9.86
C MET A 36 -0.98 -6.24 8.37
N TYR A 37 -0.35 -5.14 7.97
CA TYR A 37 -0.05 -4.82 6.56
C TYR A 37 1.46 -4.70 6.36
N ASP A 38 1.93 -5.10 5.18
CA ASP A 38 3.35 -5.03 4.81
C ASP A 38 3.81 -3.60 4.49
N TYR A 39 2.88 -2.75 4.03
CA TYR A 39 3.15 -1.37 3.61
C TYR A 39 2.12 -0.39 4.17
N VAL A 40 2.58 0.78 4.61
CA VAL A 40 1.74 1.90 5.04
C VAL A 40 2.10 3.13 4.21
N ILE A 41 1.10 3.72 3.55
CA ILE A 41 1.29 4.89 2.67
C ILE A 41 0.44 6.05 3.19
N THR A 42 1.05 7.22 3.39
CA THR A 42 0.34 8.43 3.79
C THR A 42 0.07 9.30 2.57
N ASN A 43 -1.20 9.45 2.19
CA ASN A 43 -1.60 10.19 1.01
C ASN A 43 -1.65 11.72 1.24
N HIS A 44 -0.48 12.36 1.10
CA HIS A 44 -0.34 13.81 1.15
C HIS A 44 -0.68 14.48 -0.18
N GLU A 45 -0.04 14.01 -1.25
CA GLU A 45 -0.20 14.44 -2.64
C GLU A 45 -0.52 13.21 -3.51
N VAL A 46 -1.49 13.35 -4.42
CA VAL A 46 -2.05 12.20 -5.15
C VAL A 46 -1.01 11.60 -6.08
N GLU A 47 -0.29 12.45 -6.80
CA GLU A 47 0.74 12.11 -7.78
C GLU A 47 1.85 11.27 -7.11
N ASN A 48 2.45 11.78 -6.03
CA ASN A 48 3.48 11.06 -5.29
C ASN A 48 2.98 9.74 -4.68
N THR A 49 1.71 9.71 -4.24
CA THR A 49 1.10 8.50 -3.69
C THR A 49 0.95 7.42 -4.76
N VAL A 50 0.57 7.80 -5.97
CA VAL A 50 0.48 6.89 -7.11
C VAL A 50 1.85 6.31 -7.43
N ASP A 51 2.88 7.15 -7.51
CA ASP A 51 4.26 6.70 -7.80
C ASP A 51 4.78 5.74 -6.71
N THR A 52 4.46 6.02 -5.45
CA THR A 52 4.82 5.14 -4.33
C THR A 52 4.15 3.77 -4.45
N ILE A 53 2.85 3.73 -4.80
CA ILE A 53 2.12 2.47 -5.00
C ILE A 53 2.70 1.70 -6.19
N LEU A 54 2.99 2.37 -7.30
CA LEU A 54 3.61 1.74 -8.48
C LEU A 54 4.97 1.15 -8.15
N SER A 55 5.78 1.85 -7.35
CA SER A 55 7.09 1.40 -6.91
C SER A 55 6.99 0.13 -6.06
N ILE A 56 6.04 0.07 -5.13
CA ILE A 56 5.78 -1.14 -4.32
C ILE A 56 5.37 -2.31 -5.23
N LEU A 57 4.45 -2.09 -6.17
CA LEU A 57 4.01 -3.14 -7.10
C LEU A 57 5.16 -3.64 -7.98
N GLN A 58 6.05 -2.77 -8.42
CA GLN A 58 7.24 -3.17 -9.19
C GLN A 58 8.19 -4.01 -8.34
N ALA A 59 8.47 -3.60 -7.10
CA ALA A 59 9.32 -4.35 -6.18
C ALA A 59 8.76 -5.74 -5.87
N GLU A 60 7.44 -5.84 -5.62
CA GLU A 60 6.76 -7.11 -5.38
C GLU A 60 6.86 -8.09 -6.56
N LYS A 61 6.82 -7.58 -7.80
CA LYS A 61 6.93 -8.41 -9.02
C LYS A 61 8.31 -9.02 -9.23
N VAL A 62 9.36 -8.39 -8.72
CA VAL A 62 10.75 -8.84 -8.92
C VAL A 62 11.33 -9.58 -7.71
N LYS A 63 10.49 -9.95 -6.73
CA LYS A 63 10.91 -10.80 -5.62
C LYS A 63 11.50 -12.12 -6.12
N VAL A 64 12.52 -12.61 -5.43
CA VAL A 64 13.14 -13.92 -5.71
C VAL A 64 12.10 -15.04 -5.73
N SER A 65 11.08 -14.99 -4.87
CA SER A 65 9.95 -15.94 -4.85
C SER A 65 9.12 -15.98 -6.15
N HIS A 66 9.20 -14.93 -6.98
CA HIS A 66 8.53 -14.82 -8.28
C HIS A 66 9.51 -14.97 -9.45
N TYR A 67 10.81 -15.14 -9.19
CA TYR A 67 11.80 -15.29 -10.23
C TYR A 67 11.65 -16.64 -10.94
N SER A 68 11.59 -16.60 -12.26
CA SER A 68 11.63 -17.78 -13.12
C SER A 68 12.85 -17.67 -14.01
N PRO A 69 13.76 -18.67 -13.98
CA PRO A 69 14.92 -18.68 -14.86
C PRO A 69 14.49 -18.61 -16.34
N PRO A 70 15.14 -17.76 -17.15
CA PRO A 70 14.76 -17.59 -18.55
C PRO A 70 15.17 -18.77 -19.44
N SER A 71 16.04 -19.65 -18.94
CA SER A 71 16.58 -20.80 -19.67
C SER A 71 17.04 -21.93 -18.75
N PRO A 72 17.11 -23.18 -19.24
CA PRO A 72 17.48 -24.35 -18.43
C PRO A 72 18.90 -24.30 -17.85
N ASP A 73 19.86 -23.71 -18.57
CA ASP A 73 21.24 -23.54 -18.13
C ASP A 73 21.34 -22.61 -16.91
N ILE A 74 20.56 -21.52 -16.89
CA ILE A 74 20.47 -20.64 -15.72
C ILE A 74 19.76 -21.35 -14.56
N GLU A 75 18.73 -22.16 -14.83
CA GLU A 75 18.07 -22.96 -13.81
C GLU A 75 19.03 -23.98 -13.16
N GLU A 76 19.89 -24.63 -13.95
CA GLU A 76 20.88 -25.58 -13.46
C GLU A 76 21.93 -24.90 -12.57
N LEU A 77 22.46 -23.75 -12.98
CA LEU A 77 23.40 -22.97 -12.16
C LEU A 77 22.81 -22.52 -10.81
N LEU A 78 21.50 -22.27 -10.76
CA LEU A 78 20.81 -21.86 -9.53
C LEU A 78 20.55 -23.03 -8.57
N LYS A 79 20.59 -24.28 -9.03
CA LYS A 79 20.46 -25.48 -8.17
C LYS A 79 21.71 -25.72 -7.34
N ASP A 80 22.86 -25.30 -7.84
CA ASP A 80 24.17 -25.44 -7.17
C ASP A 80 24.44 -24.33 -6.13
N GLY A 81 23.65 -23.25 -6.16
CA GLY A 81 23.72 -22.15 -5.20
C GLY A 81 22.93 -22.45 -3.93
N VAL A 82 23.46 -23.35 -3.08
CA VAL A 82 23.00 -23.52 -1.69
C VAL A 82 24.19 -23.36 -0.76
N ASP A 83 24.22 -22.26 -0.02
CA ASP A 83 24.70 -22.23 1.37
C ASP A 83 23.47 -22.13 2.29
#